data_AF-A0A383DBI5-F1
#
_entry.id   AF-A0A383DBI5-F1
#
_cell.length_a   1.000
_cell.length_b   1.000
_cell.length_c   1.000
_cell.angle_alpha   90.00
_cell.angle_beta   90.00
_cell.angle_gamma   90.00
#
_symmetry.space_group_name_H-M   'P 1'
#
loop_
_entity.id
_entity.type
_entity.pdbx_description
1 polymer ?
#
loop_
_entity_poly.entity_id
_entity_poly.type
_entity_poly.pdbx_seq_one_letter_code
_entity_poly.pdbx_strand_id
1 'polypeptide(L)' 'MLGFETEIPESNWENNKIVSAKVIECIHHPNADNLKLCQIDDGEGKKQVVCGAPNVSTGQNVAFARLGTEFS' A
#
# COMPACT_ATOMS: atom_id res chain seq x y z
N MET A 1 2.38 -42.90 5.30
CA MET A 1 1.81 -41.67 5.86
C MET A 1 2.61 -41.34 7.12
N LEU A 2 3.67 -40.53 6.97
CA LEU A 2 4.64 -40.19 8.02
C LEU A 2 4.20 -38.87 8.66
N GLY A 3 3.55 -38.94 9.82
CA GLY A 3 2.90 -37.80 10.50
C GLY A 3 3.77 -36.55 10.63
N PHE A 4 3.65 -35.66 9.65
CA PHE A 4 4.01 -34.25 9.75
C PHE A 4 2.71 -33.48 9.98
N GLU A 5 2.47 -33.06 11.21
CA GLU A 5 1.44 -32.07 11.52
C GLU A 5 2.01 -30.70 11.16
N THR A 6 1.40 -30.02 10.19
CA THR A 6 1.80 -28.67 9.82
C THR A 6 1.31 -27.71 10.89
N GLU A 7 2.22 -27.15 11.68
CA GLU A 7 1.92 -26.00 12.53
C GLU A 7 1.81 -24.76 11.63
N ILE A 8 0.65 -24.12 11.61
CA ILE A 8 0.48 -22.85 10.90
C ILE A 8 1.28 -21.81 11.68
N PRO A 9 2.36 -21.21 11.14
CA PRO A 9 3.05 -20.16 11.83
C PRO A 9 2.08 -18.99 12.04
N GLU A 10 1.93 -18.54 13.28
CA GLU A 10 1.17 -17.33 13.57
C GLU A 10 1.87 -16.14 12.89
N SER A 11 1.14 -15.50 12.01
CA SER A 11 1.55 -14.31 11.28
C SER A 11 1.50 -13.10 12.21
N ASN A 12 2.69 -12.60 12.57
CA ASN A 12 2.84 -11.40 13.39
C ASN A 12 2.74 -10.13 12.53
N TRP A 13 1.52 -9.62 12.28
CA TRP A 13 1.30 -8.33 11.57
C TRP A 13 1.50 -7.10 12.46
N GLU A 14 2.51 -7.12 13.34
CA GLU A 14 2.77 -6.07 14.34
C GLU A 14 3.08 -4.67 13.79
N ASN A 15 3.11 -4.48 12.47
CA ASN A 15 3.34 -3.18 11.84
C ASN A 15 2.05 -2.34 11.74
N ASN A 16 1.70 -1.73 12.88
CA ASN A 16 0.51 -0.88 13.10
C ASN A 16 0.51 0.46 12.33
N LYS A 17 1.31 0.58 11.26
CA LYS A 17 1.47 1.79 10.43
C LYS A 17 0.93 1.65 9.01
N ILE A 18 0.38 0.48 8.67
CA ILE A 18 -0.40 0.27 7.45
C ILE A 18 -1.84 0.67 7.76
N VAL A 19 -2.33 1.69 7.07
CA VAL A 19 -3.66 2.27 7.29
C VAL A 19 -4.47 2.24 6.00
N SER A 20 -5.79 2.35 6.11
CA SER A 20 -6.66 2.56 4.94
C SER A 20 -6.58 4.02 4.50
N ALA A 21 -6.33 4.25 3.21
CA ALA A 21 -6.29 5.58 2.61
C ALA A 21 -7.09 5.61 1.31
N LYS A 22 -7.53 6.81 0.90
CA LYS A 22 -8.27 7.02 -0.34
C LYS A 22 -7.41 7.74 -1.37
N VAL A 23 -7.38 7.23 -2.60
CA VAL A 23 -6.75 7.90 -3.75
C VAL A 23 -7.68 9.04 -4.20
N ILE A 24 -7.24 10.27 -4.02
CA ILE A 24 -7.97 11.48 -4.39
C ILE A 24 -7.74 11.83 -5.85
N GLU A 25 -6.53 11.61 -6.35
CA GLU A 25 -6.14 11.88 -7.73
C GLU A 25 -5.01 10.92 -8.13
N CYS A 26 -4.99 10.52 -9.40
CA CYS A 26 -3.95 9.67 -9.95
C CYS A 26 -3.69 10.09 -11.40
N ILE A 27 -2.49 10.59 -11.67
CA ILE A 27 -2.05 11.03 -13.01
C ILE A 27 -0.79 10.26 -13.42
N HIS A 28 -0.51 10.22 -14.72
CA HIS A 28 0.71 9.64 -15.23
C HIS A 28 1.94 10.43 -14.81
N HIS A 29 3.05 9.76 -14.49
CA HIS A 29 4.28 10.44 -14.11
C HIS A 29 4.93 11.08 -15.35
N PRO A 30 5.29 12.38 -15.34
CA PRO A 30 5.77 13.09 -16.54
C PRO A 30 7.08 12.53 -17.12
N ASN A 31 7.87 11.85 -16.28
CA ASN A 31 9.19 11.32 -16.65
C ASN A 31 9.27 9.77 -16.56
N ALA A 32 8.14 9.05 -16.45
CA ALA A 32 8.17 7.59 -16.34
C ALA A 32 6.89 6.92 -16.83
N ASP A 33 7.02 6.07 -17.84
CA ASP A 33 5.89 5.43 -18.55
C ASP A 33 5.07 4.45 -17.68
N ASN A 34 5.70 3.87 -16.65
CA ASN A 34 5.05 2.85 -15.81
C ASN A 34 4.69 3.36 -14.41
N LEU A 35 4.89 4.65 -14.14
CA LEU A 35 4.63 5.23 -12.83
C LEU A 35 3.49 6.22 -12.89
N LYS A 36 2.76 6.32 -11.79
CA LYS A 36 1.69 7.29 -11.58
C LYS A 36 2.02 8.14 -10.37
N LEU A 37 1.70 9.42 -10.45
CA LEU A 37 1.66 10.34 -9.31
C LEU A 37 0.27 10.30 -8.71
N CYS A 38 0.16 9.81 -7.48
CA CYS A 38 -1.09 9.70 -6.74
C CYS A 38 -1.12 10.72 -5.61
N GLN A 39 -2.24 11.43 -5.46
CA GLN A 39 -2.60 12.12 -4.23
C GLN A 39 -3.49 11.19 -3.41
N ILE A 40 -3.08 10.91 -2.18
CA ILE A 40 -3.82 10.05 -1.26
C ILE A 40 -4.19 10.81 0.01
N ASP A 41 -5.28 10.40 0.65
CA ASP A 41 -5.72 10.91 1.96
C ASP A 41 -5.91 9.73 2.92
N ASP A 42 -5.14 9.72 4.01
CA ASP A 42 -5.15 8.69 5.04
C ASP A 42 -5.75 9.19 6.37
N GLY A 43 -6.48 10.32 6.33
CA GLY A 43 -7.12 10.94 7.49
C GLY A 43 -6.23 11.96 8.24
N GLU A 44 -4.93 12.02 7.93
CA GLU A 44 -4.01 13.03 8.49
C GLU A 44 -3.68 14.14 7.48
N GLY A 45 -4.32 14.12 6.32
CA GLY A 45 -4.14 15.08 5.23
C GLY A 45 -3.62 14.42 3.95
N LYS A 46 -3.57 15.24 2.90
CA LYS A 46 -3.20 14.78 1.57
C LYS A 46 -1.69 14.59 1.44
N LYS A 47 -1.29 13.47 0.86
CA LYS A 47 0.12 13.11 0.61
C LYS A 47 0.28 12.75 -0.87
N GLN A 48 1.38 13.20 -1.46
CA GLN A 48 1.76 12.81 -2.81
C GLN A 48 2.66 11.58 -2.75
N VAL A 49 2.33 10.54 -3.51
CA VAL A 49 3.10 9.30 -3.59
C VAL A 49 3.26 8.87 -5.04
N VAL A 50 4.36 8.18 -5.33
CA VAL A 50 4.56 7.53 -6.64
C VAL A 50 4.15 6.07 -6.52
N CYS A 51 3.31 5.59 -7.44
CA CYS A 51 2.86 4.21 -7.47
C CYS A 51 3.02 3.62 -8.87
N GLY A 52 3.56 2.41 -8.97
CA GLY A 52 3.71 1.68 -10.24
C GLY A 52 2.62 0.64 -10.51
N ALA A 53 1.64 0.50 -9.60
CA ALA A 53 0.61 -0.51 -9.76
C ALA A 53 -0.32 -0.18 -10.95
N PRO A 54 -0.53 -1.10 -11.91
CA PRO A 54 -1.33 -0.79 -13.10
C PRO A 54 -2.79 -0.52 -12.75
N ASN A 55 -3.30 -1.13 -11.68
CA ASN A 55 -4.67 -1.04 -11.20
C ASN A 55 -4.97 0.17 -10.31
N VAL A 56 -3.96 0.96 -9.89
CA VAL A 56 -4.23 2.15 -9.05
C VAL A 56 -4.97 3.22 -9.84
N SER A 57 -6.07 3.72 -9.30
CA SER A 57 -6.90 4.76 -9.91
C SER A 57 -7.51 5.70 -8.86
N THR A 58 -7.90 6.89 -9.31
CA THR A 58 -8.68 7.84 -8.51
C THR A 58 -9.94 7.19 -7.93
N GLY A 59 -10.25 7.52 -6.68
CA GLY A 59 -11.43 7.06 -5.94
C GLY A 59 -11.27 5.74 -5.19
N GLN A 60 -10.15 5.04 -5.37
CA GLN A 60 -9.91 3.75 -4.72
C GLN A 60 -9.53 3.90 -3.24
N ASN A 61 -10.01 2.99 -2.40
CA ASN A 61 -9.46 2.78 -1.07
C ASN A 61 -8.32 1.77 -1.17
N VAL A 62 -7.17 2.09 -0.57
CA VAL A 62 -5.93 1.33 -0.67
C VAL A 62 -5.31 1.17 0.71
N ALA A 63 -4.54 0.10 0.89
CA ALA A 63 -3.65 -0.01 2.04
C ALA A 63 -2.44 0.91 1.81
N PHE A 64 -2.23 1.86 2.71
CA PHE A 64 -1.14 2.81 2.67
C PHE A 64 -0.18 2.58 3.84
N ALA A 65 1.07 2.30 3.52
CA ALA A 65 2.14 2.23 4.49
C ALA A 65 2.70 3.64 4.72
N ARG A 66 2.56 4.15 5.94
CA ARG A 66 3.10 5.46 6.31
C ARG A 66 4.63 5.42 6.34
N LEU A 67 5.25 6.60 6.26
CA LEU A 67 6.70 6.74 6.41
C LEU A 67 7.18 6.11 7.73
N GLY A 68 8.26 5.33 7.66
CA GLY A 68 8.77 4.57 8.81
C GLY A 68 8.01 3.27 9.11
N THR A 69 7.22 2.76 8.16
CA THR A 69 6.73 1.37 8.17
C THR A 69 7.86 0.44 7.71
N GLU A 70 7.99 -0.71 8.37
CA GLU A 70 8.97 -1.74 8.02
C GLU A 70 8.27 -2.95 7.37
N PHE A 71 8.93 -3.60 6.41
CA PHE A 71 8.43 -4.80 5.72
C PHE A 71 9.47 -5.91 5.85
N SER A 72 9.78 -6.28 7.09
CA SER A 72 10.71 -7.37 7.43
C SER A 72 9.98 -8.70 7.57
#